data_AF-A0A4C1YTG3-F1
#
_entry.id   AF-A0A4C1YTG3-F1
#
_cell.length_a   1.000
_cell.length_b   1.000
_cell.length_c   1.000
_cell.angle_alpha   90.00
_cell.angle_beta   90.00
_cell.angle_gamma   90.00
#
_symmetry.space_group_name_H-M   'P 1'
#
loop_
_entity.id
_entity.type
_entity.pdbx_description
1 polymer ?
#
loop_
_entity_poly.entity_id
_entity_poly.type
_entity_poly.pdbx_seq_one_letter_code
_entity_poly.pdbx_strand_id
1 'polypeptide(L)'
;MHPNGKAHGGSAILIKSTIKHYQSQPHCKDYIQATNVVVSAGRFIAAGDYNAKHTFWGSRLTLPRGRELLKSAQSGHMNIISTGQPTYWPTDKDKIPDIVDFCIFKGIANTNISCSSCWDLSSDHSPILVEITAEIRETTRRCTLHNKRTNWPLFRALTDEAFSVPIALQTKETLWMLLNILLPVSKVQHGIQHQ
;
A
#
# COMPACT_ATOMS: atom_id res chain seq x y z
N MET A 1 -8.43 -25.62 16.18
CA MET A 1 -7.98 -25.93 17.56
C MET A 1 -7.26 -27.25 17.49
N HIS A 2 -5.93 -27.20 17.58
CA HIS A 2 -5.11 -28.41 17.74
C HIS A 2 -5.50 -29.08 19.07
N PRO A 3 -5.58 -30.43 19.14
CA PRO A 3 -6.05 -31.16 20.32
C PRO A 3 -5.24 -30.92 21.61
N ASN A 4 -4.10 -30.22 21.54
CA ASN A 4 -3.20 -29.99 22.66
C ASN A 4 -3.24 -28.55 23.23
N GLY A 5 -4.15 -27.69 22.76
CA GLY A 5 -4.36 -26.35 23.34
C GLY A 5 -3.19 -25.35 23.19
N LYS A 6 -2.13 -25.69 22.45
CA LYS A 6 -1.01 -24.79 22.14
C LYS A 6 -1.04 -24.38 20.67
N ALA A 7 -1.16 -23.08 20.42
CA ALA A 7 -0.87 -22.49 19.13
C ALA A 7 0.64 -22.58 18.87
N HIS A 8 1.03 -23.15 17.73
CA HIS A 8 2.43 -23.22 17.27
C HIS A 8 2.77 -22.07 16.29
N GLY A 9 1.88 -21.07 16.15
CA GLY A 9 2.00 -19.98 15.18
C GLY A 9 3.00 -18.92 15.61
N GLY A 10 4.27 -19.10 15.25
CA GLY A 10 5.26 -18.02 15.30
C GLY A 10 5.08 -17.07 14.11
N SER A 11 4.98 -15.76 14.35
CA SER A 11 5.02 -14.76 13.26
C SER A 11 6.47 -14.34 13.01
N ALA A 12 7.01 -14.66 11.84
CA ALA A 12 8.33 -14.20 11.40
C ALA A 12 8.20 -12.87 10.65
N ILE A 13 9.00 -11.86 11.03
CA ILE A 13 9.08 -10.59 10.33
C ILE A 13 10.48 -10.46 9.73
N LEU A 14 10.57 -10.34 8.40
CA LEU A 14 11.84 -10.15 7.70
C LEU A 14 12.02 -8.68 7.37
N ILE A 15 13.10 -8.07 7.87
CA ILE A 15 13.41 -6.65 7.65
C ILE A 15 14.77 -6.57 6.97
N LYS A 16 14.85 -5.79 5.88
CA LYS A 16 16.13 -5.52 5.21
C LYS A 16 17.11 -4.92 6.21
N SER A 17 18.31 -5.49 6.27
CA SER A 17 19.37 -5.13 7.23
C SER A 17 19.77 -3.64 7.21
N THR A 18 19.53 -2.96 6.09
CA THR A 18 19.77 -1.52 5.91
C THR A 18 18.79 -0.62 6.68
N ILE A 19 17.67 -1.17 7.16
CA ILE A 19 16.68 -0.45 7.96
C ILE A 19 17.05 -0.63 9.44
N LYS A 20 17.33 0.47 10.14
CA LYS A 20 17.47 0.45 11.60
C LYS A 20 16.15 -0.01 12.20
N HIS A 21 16.19 -1.02 13.05
CA HIS A 21 15.01 -1.54 13.73
C HIS A 21 15.39 -2.25 15.02
N TYR A 22 14.42 -2.42 15.91
CA TYR A 22 14.53 -3.32 17.06
C TYR A 22 13.19 -4.01 17.32
N GLN A 23 13.26 -5.28 17.70
CA GLN A 23 12.08 -6.03 18.11
C GLN A 23 11.63 -5.53 19.49
N SER A 24 10.36 -5.13 19.57
CA SER A 24 9.68 -4.83 20.85
C SER A 24 9.13 -6.13 21.45
N GLN A 25 8.69 -6.11 22.71
CA GLN A 25 8.04 -7.27 23.32
C GLN A 25 6.90 -7.76 22.43
N PRO A 26 6.92 -9.04 21.99
CA PRO A 26 5.84 -9.61 21.21
C PRO A 26 4.58 -9.68 22.07
N HIS A 27 3.43 -9.45 21.45
CA HIS A 27 2.14 -9.62 22.11
C HIS A 27 1.64 -11.03 21.84
N CYS A 28 1.76 -11.91 22.83
CA CYS A 28 1.27 -13.28 22.78
C CYS A 28 0.21 -13.50 23.88
N LYS A 29 -1.04 -13.65 23.47
CA LYS A 29 -2.19 -14.05 24.27
C LYS A 29 -2.98 -15.10 23.50
N ASP A 30 -3.84 -15.85 24.17
CA ASP A 30 -4.67 -16.93 23.56
C ASP A 30 -5.52 -16.46 22.39
N TYR A 31 -5.75 -15.15 22.30
CA TYR A 31 -6.58 -14.52 21.29
C TYR A 31 -5.81 -13.61 20.33
N ILE A 32 -4.52 -13.34 20.54
CA ILE A 32 -3.72 -12.50 19.64
C ILE A 32 -2.24 -12.90 19.75
N GLN A 33 -1.62 -13.17 18.61
CA GLN A 33 -0.19 -13.43 18.50
C GLN A 33 0.38 -12.48 17.44
N ALA A 34 1.09 -11.44 17.89
CA ALA A 34 1.68 -10.46 16.99
C ALA A 34 3.13 -10.17 17.39
N THR A 35 4.01 -10.17 16.40
CA THR A 35 5.40 -9.70 16.53
C THR A 35 5.43 -8.20 16.27
N ASN A 36 6.02 -7.44 17.19
CA ASN A 36 6.15 -5.99 17.09
C ASN A 36 7.58 -5.60 16.76
N VAL A 37 7.77 -4.80 15.72
CA VAL A 37 9.06 -4.22 15.37
C VAL A 37 8.95 -2.70 15.28
N VAL A 38 9.83 -2.03 15.99
CA VAL A 38 9.98 -0.57 15.94
C VAL A 38 11.09 -0.24 14.97
N VAL A 39 10.80 0.61 13.98
CA VAL A 39 11.76 1.08 12.97
C VAL A 39 12.44 2.36 13.44
N SER A 40 11.65 3.31 13.94
CA SER A 40 12.16 4.56 14.53
C SER A 40 11.10 5.15 15.46
N ALA A 41 11.42 6.24 16.17
CA ALA A 41 10.41 6.99 16.92
C ALA A 41 9.18 7.30 16.04
N GLY A 42 7.99 6.88 16.48
CA GLY A 42 6.73 7.06 15.76
C GLY A 42 6.49 6.13 14.56
N ARG A 43 7.41 5.21 14.24
CA ARG A 43 7.29 4.23 13.15
C ARG A 43 7.40 2.81 13.65
N PHE A 44 6.36 2.03 13.44
CA PHE A 44 6.33 0.63 13.88
C PHE A 44 5.54 -0.24 12.92
N ILE A 45 5.77 -1.54 13.05
CA ILE A 45 5.02 -2.63 12.44
C ILE A 45 4.65 -3.63 13.52
N ALA A 46 3.42 -4.11 13.47
CA ALA A 46 2.91 -5.22 14.26
C ALA A 46 2.26 -6.21 13.29
N ALA A 47 2.77 -7.43 13.20
CA ALA A 47 2.27 -8.42 12.24
C ALA A 47 2.11 -9.80 12.91
N GLY A 48 1.05 -10.51 12.54
CA GLY A 48 0.75 -11.84 13.04
C GLY A 48 -0.73 -12.18 13.02
N ASP A 49 -1.11 -13.17 13.83
CA ASP A 49 -2.47 -13.66 14.00
C ASP A 49 -3.25 -12.79 15.00
N TYR A 50 -4.19 -12.00 14.48
CA TYR A 50 -5.05 -11.15 15.33
C TYR A 50 -6.34 -11.85 15.78
N ASN A 51 -6.64 -13.03 15.23
CA ASN A 51 -7.93 -13.72 15.37
C ASN A 51 -9.13 -12.76 15.25
N ALA A 52 -9.03 -11.78 14.34
CA ALA A 52 -9.99 -10.72 14.14
C ALA A 52 -10.45 -10.71 12.68
N LYS A 53 -11.77 -10.66 12.49
CA LYS A 53 -12.40 -10.72 11.17
C LYS A 53 -13.06 -9.40 10.83
N HIS A 54 -12.63 -8.78 9.74
CA HIS A 54 -13.25 -7.60 9.17
C HIS A 54 -13.00 -7.55 7.65
N THR A 55 -14.01 -7.12 6.89
CA THR A 55 -13.92 -6.99 5.43
C THR A 55 -12.86 -5.99 4.97
N PHE A 56 -12.48 -5.04 5.82
CA PHE A 56 -11.42 -4.04 5.56
C PHE A 56 -10.07 -4.67 5.20
N TRP A 57 -9.70 -5.79 5.83
CA TRP A 57 -8.47 -6.54 5.50
C TRP A 57 -8.76 -7.82 4.69
N GLY A 58 -9.95 -7.92 4.10
CA GLY A 58 -10.32 -9.01 3.20
C GLY A 58 -10.87 -10.26 3.87
N SER A 59 -11.19 -10.22 5.18
CA SER A 59 -11.95 -11.31 5.79
C SER A 59 -13.38 -11.35 5.24
N ARG A 60 -13.96 -12.54 5.18
CA ARG A 60 -15.32 -12.74 4.64
C ARG A 60 -16.41 -12.13 5.52
N LEU A 61 -16.16 -12.03 6.82
CA LEU A 61 -17.12 -11.57 7.81
C LEU A 61 -16.57 -10.38 8.60
N THR A 62 -17.48 -9.55 9.09
CA THR A 62 -17.16 -8.50 10.05
C THR A 62 -17.69 -8.89 11.43
N LEU A 63 -16.78 -9.16 12.36
CA LEU A 63 -17.09 -9.54 13.74
C LEU A 63 -16.78 -8.41 14.72
N PRO A 64 -17.35 -8.43 15.95
CA PRO A 64 -17.12 -7.38 16.95
C PRO A 64 -15.65 -7.06 17.21
N ARG A 65 -14.80 -8.09 17.33
CA ARG A 65 -13.35 -7.92 17.50
C ARG A 65 -12.69 -7.18 16.33
N GLY A 66 -13.12 -7.48 15.11
CA GLY A 66 -12.62 -6.79 13.93
C GLY A 66 -13.06 -5.32 13.88
N ARG A 67 -14.31 -5.01 14.29
CA ARG A 67 -14.79 -3.62 14.39
C ARG A 67 -14.01 -2.80 15.41
N GLU A 68 -13.79 -3.34 16.60
CA GLU A 68 -13.04 -2.63 17.66
C GLU A 68 -11.57 -2.45 17.28
N LEU A 69 -10.97 -3.45 16.63
CA LEU A 69 -9.59 -3.33 16.14
C LEU A 69 -9.47 -2.26 15.06
N LEU A 70 -10.38 -2.24 14.07
CA LEU A 70 -10.37 -1.22 13.03
C LEU A 70 -10.58 0.19 13.60
N LYS A 71 -11.53 0.34 14.53
CA LYS A 71 -11.78 1.60 15.24
C LYS A 71 -10.54 2.09 16.00
N SER A 72 -9.87 1.18 16.69
CA SER A 72 -8.62 1.47 17.41
C SER A 72 -7.51 1.90 16.46
N ALA A 73 -7.33 1.16 15.35
CA ALA A 73 -6.35 1.50 14.30
C ALA A 73 -6.61 2.90 13.72
N GLN A 74 -7.86 3.22 13.39
CA GLN A 74 -8.27 4.52 12.87
C GLN A 74 -8.01 5.65 13.88
N SER A 75 -8.38 5.45 15.15
CA SER A 75 -8.14 6.45 16.21
C SER A 75 -6.65 6.74 16.43
N GLY A 76 -5.80 5.72 16.27
CA GLY A 76 -4.34 5.85 16.39
C GLY A 76 -3.63 6.26 15.11
N HIS A 77 -4.36 6.56 14.02
CA HIS A 77 -3.81 6.83 12.69
C HIS A 77 -2.84 5.74 12.20
N MET A 78 -3.25 4.48 12.38
CA MET A 78 -2.53 3.30 11.92
C MET A 78 -3.14 2.80 10.61
N ASN A 79 -2.31 2.22 9.78
CA ASN A 79 -2.71 1.54 8.55
C ASN A 79 -2.71 0.03 8.77
N ILE A 80 -3.51 -0.67 7.98
CA ILE A 80 -3.58 -2.14 7.98
C ILE A 80 -3.35 -2.62 6.55
N ILE A 81 -2.52 -3.65 6.39
CA ILE A 81 -2.26 -4.34 5.13
C ILE A 81 -2.32 -5.85 5.34
N SER A 82 -3.04 -6.55 4.47
CA SER A 82 -3.13 -8.01 4.45
C SER A 82 -2.58 -8.56 3.12
N THR A 83 -2.51 -9.88 3.04
CA THR A 83 -2.11 -10.62 1.83
C THR A 83 -3.15 -10.56 0.71
N GLY A 84 -4.40 -10.21 1.03
CA GLY A 84 -5.54 -10.28 0.10
C GLY A 84 -6.01 -11.71 -0.22
N GLN A 85 -5.40 -12.73 0.38
CA GLN A 85 -5.73 -14.16 0.21
C GLN A 85 -5.86 -14.83 1.58
N PRO A 86 -6.68 -15.89 1.74
CA PRO A 86 -6.83 -16.58 3.01
C PRO A 86 -5.49 -16.99 3.63
N THR A 87 -5.35 -16.73 4.93
CA THR A 87 -4.17 -17.10 5.71
C THR A 87 -4.46 -18.26 6.66
N TYR A 88 -5.73 -18.52 6.96
CA TYR A 88 -6.17 -19.68 7.72
C TYR A 88 -6.86 -20.70 6.81
N TRP A 89 -6.42 -21.96 6.89
CA TRP A 89 -6.83 -23.09 6.05
C TRP A 89 -7.32 -24.25 6.92
N PRO A 90 -8.61 -24.23 7.33
CA PRO A 90 -9.14 -25.27 8.20
C PRO A 90 -9.20 -26.64 7.50
N THR A 91 -8.86 -27.70 8.24
CA THR A 91 -9.10 -29.10 7.82
C THR A 91 -10.57 -29.52 7.95
N ASP A 92 -11.29 -28.84 8.83
CA ASP A 92 -12.72 -29.05 9.08
C ASP A 92 -13.55 -28.51 7.92
N LYS A 93 -14.41 -29.36 7.35
CA LYS A 93 -15.22 -29.07 6.15
C LYS A 93 -16.27 -27.98 6.40
N ASP A 94 -16.69 -27.80 7.65
CA ASP A 94 -17.68 -26.80 8.04
C ASP A 94 -17.04 -25.41 8.23
N LYS A 95 -15.71 -25.36 8.24
CA LYS A 95 -14.96 -24.10 8.32
C LYS A 95 -14.46 -23.73 6.94
N ILE A 96 -14.50 -22.43 6.69
CA ILE A 96 -14.13 -21.88 5.38
C ILE A 96 -12.89 -21.01 5.58
N PRO A 97 -11.89 -21.09 4.67
CA PRO A 97 -10.69 -20.26 4.72
C PRO A 97 -11.00 -18.78 4.90
N ASP A 98 -10.11 -18.09 5.60
CA ASP A 98 -10.30 -16.68 5.95
C ASP A 98 -8.97 -15.95 6.17
N ILE A 99 -9.03 -14.62 6.18
CA ILE A 99 -7.88 -13.76 6.48
C ILE A 99 -7.95 -13.35 7.95
N VAL A 100 -6.99 -13.85 8.74
CA VAL A 100 -6.87 -13.55 10.18
C VAL A 100 -5.45 -13.12 10.57
N ASP A 101 -4.49 -13.36 9.67
CA ASP A 101 -3.12 -12.89 9.77
C ASP A 101 -2.93 -11.66 8.89
N PHE A 102 -2.46 -10.55 9.47
CA PHE A 102 -2.21 -9.32 8.73
C PHE A 102 -1.20 -8.43 9.45
N CYS A 103 -0.91 -7.26 8.88
CA CYS A 103 0.05 -6.30 9.40
C CYS A 103 -0.64 -4.96 9.71
N ILE A 104 -0.34 -4.41 10.88
CA ILE A 104 -0.71 -3.07 11.32
C ILE A 104 0.58 -2.24 11.39
N PHE A 105 0.58 -1.04 10.83
CA PHE A 105 1.78 -0.21 10.79
C PHE A 105 1.46 1.28 10.92
N LYS A 106 2.46 2.06 11.34
CA LYS A 106 2.35 3.52 11.47
C LYS A 106 3.62 4.19 10.99
N GLY A 107 3.46 5.38 10.38
CA GLY A 107 4.57 6.24 9.99
C GLY A 107 5.43 5.72 8.83
N ILE A 108 4.94 4.69 8.11
CA ILE A 108 5.53 4.12 6.90
C ILE A 108 4.56 4.43 5.74
N ALA A 109 5.08 4.86 4.60
CA ALA A 109 4.25 5.12 3.43
C ALA A 109 3.71 3.81 2.83
N ASN A 110 2.45 3.81 2.38
CA ASN A 110 1.82 2.61 1.80
C ASN A 110 2.56 2.08 0.56
N THR A 111 3.33 2.92 -0.13
CA THR A 111 4.18 2.54 -1.28
C THR A 111 5.43 1.77 -0.89
N ASN A 112 5.81 1.81 0.39
CA ASN A 112 7.06 1.30 0.92
C ASN A 112 6.86 0.03 1.76
N ILE A 113 5.64 -0.52 1.76
CA ILE A 113 5.30 -1.73 2.48
C ILE A 113 4.47 -2.65 1.59
N SER A 114 4.76 -3.95 1.63
CA SER A 114 3.97 -4.99 0.98
C SER A 114 3.74 -6.15 1.94
N CYS A 115 2.66 -6.89 1.72
CA CYS A 115 2.28 -8.06 2.50
C CYS A 115 1.89 -9.18 1.54
N SER A 116 2.52 -10.35 1.66
CA SER A 116 2.23 -11.53 0.84
C SER A 116 2.14 -12.78 1.71
N SER A 117 1.44 -13.81 1.22
CA SER A 117 1.42 -15.12 1.87
C SER A 117 2.67 -15.92 1.50
N CYS A 118 3.22 -16.64 2.47
CA CYS A 118 4.20 -17.68 2.25
C CYS A 118 3.47 -19.03 2.20
N TRP A 119 3.63 -19.76 1.09
CA TRP A 119 3.03 -21.08 0.91
C TRP A 119 3.88 -22.13 1.62
N ASP A 120 3.84 -22.12 2.96
CA ASP A 120 4.35 -23.23 3.75
C ASP A 120 3.23 -24.28 3.90
N LEU A 121 3.49 -25.49 3.41
CA LEU A 121 2.50 -26.56 3.27
C LEU A 121 2.29 -27.36 4.57
N SER A 122 2.91 -26.96 5.68
CA SER A 122 3.01 -27.77 6.91
C SER A 122 2.06 -27.36 8.05
N SER A 123 1.29 -26.26 7.93
CA SER A 123 0.36 -25.78 8.97
C SER A 123 -1.01 -25.38 8.41
N ASP A 124 -2.04 -25.36 9.27
CA ASP A 124 -3.36 -24.78 8.99
C ASP A 124 -3.36 -23.23 8.90
N HIS A 125 -2.17 -22.62 8.93
CA HIS A 125 -1.93 -21.21 8.69
C HIS A 125 -0.81 -21.03 7.66
N SER A 126 -1.01 -20.13 6.70
CA SER A 126 0.03 -19.63 5.81
C SER A 126 0.70 -18.42 6.45
N PRO A 127 2.02 -18.47 6.72
CA PRO A 127 2.74 -17.32 7.26
C PRO A 127 2.59 -16.08 6.36
N ILE A 128 2.54 -14.89 6.96
CA ILE A 128 2.58 -13.63 6.21
C ILE A 128 4.01 -13.10 6.13
N LEU A 129 4.40 -12.63 4.96
CA LEU A 129 5.66 -11.94 4.70
C LEU A 129 5.37 -10.45 4.55
N VAL A 130 5.90 -9.64 5.47
CA VAL A 130 5.82 -8.18 5.42
C VAL A 130 7.18 -7.65 4.98
N GLU A 131 7.24 -7.00 3.82
CA GLU A 131 8.47 -6.36 3.32
C GLU A 131 8.34 -4.84 3.42
N ILE A 132 9.40 -4.20 3.92
CA ILE A 132 9.55 -2.74 3.90
C ILE A 132 10.68 -2.38 2.93
N THR A 133 10.43 -1.43 2.03
CA THR A 133 11.43 -0.87 1.13
C THR A 133 11.76 0.56 1.52
N ALA A 134 13.05 0.89 1.61
CA ALA A 134 13.54 2.25 1.83
C ALA A 134 13.86 2.98 0.51
N GLU A 135 13.39 2.45 -0.62
CA GLU A 135 13.63 3.06 -1.93
C GLU A 135 12.98 4.44 -2.00
N ILE A 136 13.81 5.46 -2.26
CA ILE A 136 13.34 6.77 -2.72
C ILE A 136 12.81 6.53 -4.12
N ARG A 137 11.51 6.23 -4.23
CA ARG A 137 10.84 6.23 -5.53
C ARG A 137 10.62 7.67 -5.90
N GLU A 138 11.39 8.17 -6.88
CA GLU A 138 11.05 9.43 -7.53
C GLU A 138 9.61 9.30 -8.04
N THR A 139 8.67 9.93 -7.36
CA THR A 139 7.34 10.10 -7.93
C THR A 139 7.54 11.02 -9.13
N THR A 140 7.49 10.47 -10.35
CA THR A 140 7.33 11.31 -11.52
C THR A 140 6.04 12.09 -11.31
N ARG A 141 6.16 13.39 -11.01
CA ARG A 141 4.99 14.27 -10.97
C ARG A 141 4.27 14.05 -12.29
N ARG A 142 2.99 13.70 -12.22
CA ARG A 142 2.17 13.52 -13.41
C ARG A 142 2.26 14.82 -14.20
N CYS A 143 2.92 14.81 -15.35
CA CYS A 143 3.00 16.00 -16.20
C CYS A 143 1.59 16.23 -16.73
N THR A 144 0.91 17.25 -16.22
CA THR A 144 -0.41 17.65 -16.70
C THR A 144 -0.25 18.82 -17.65
N LEU A 145 -0.96 18.78 -18.78
CA LEU A 145 -0.95 19.86 -19.78
C LEU A 145 -1.55 21.17 -19.24
N HIS A 146 -2.34 21.10 -18.18
CA HIS A 146 -3.02 22.23 -17.56
C HIS A 146 -3.00 22.12 -16.03
N ASN A 147 -3.27 23.23 -15.36
CA ASN A 147 -3.45 23.33 -13.92
C ASN A 147 -4.56 24.37 -13.61
N LYS A 148 -4.89 24.58 -12.33
CA LYS A 148 -5.98 25.49 -11.92
C LYS A 148 -5.74 26.97 -12.27
N ARG A 149 -4.52 27.35 -12.64
CA ARG A 149 -4.10 28.71 -13.02
C ARG A 149 -3.87 28.86 -14.53
N THR A 150 -4.24 27.86 -15.33
CA THR A 150 -4.06 27.91 -16.78
C THR A 150 -4.85 29.08 -17.39
N ASN A 151 -4.15 29.98 -18.09
CA ASN A 151 -4.77 31.05 -18.87
C ASN A 151 -5.41 30.45 -20.13
N TRP A 152 -6.70 30.12 -20.03
CA TRP A 152 -7.46 29.47 -21.09
C TRP A 152 -7.54 30.29 -22.40
N PRO A 153 -7.72 31.62 -22.38
CA PRO A 153 -7.65 32.43 -23.60
C PRO A 153 -6.32 32.32 -24.35
N LEU A 154 -5.19 32.45 -23.64
CA LEU A 154 -3.85 32.36 -24.26
C LEU A 154 -3.57 30.94 -24.75
N PHE A 155 -3.94 29.93 -23.96
CA PHE A 155 -3.81 28.53 -24.36
C PHE A 155 -4.56 28.26 -25.67
N ARG A 156 -5.80 28.74 -25.78
CA ARG A 156 -6.62 28.59 -27.00
C ARG A 156 -5.96 29.25 -28.20
N ALA A 157 -5.52 30.51 -28.08
CA ALA A 157 -4.86 31.23 -29.17
C ALA A 157 -3.62 30.48 -29.70
N LEU A 158 -2.76 30.00 -28.79
CA LEU A 158 -1.54 29.24 -29.15
C LEU A 158 -1.87 27.87 -29.76
N THR A 159 -2.97 27.24 -29.30
CA THR A 159 -3.46 25.97 -29.84
C THR A 159 -3.98 26.18 -31.27
N ASP A 160 -4.79 27.21 -31.50
CA ASP A 160 -5.36 27.52 -32.81
C ASP A 160 -4.29 27.93 -33.82
N GLU A 161 -3.26 28.67 -33.40
CA GLU A 161 -2.09 29.00 -34.22
C GLU A 161 -1.30 27.73 -34.59
N ALA A 162 -1.02 26.86 -33.62
CA ALA A 162 -0.28 25.62 -33.81
C ALA A 162 -0.99 24.61 -34.73
N PHE A 163 -2.32 24.62 -34.78
CA PHE A 163 -3.14 23.73 -35.61
C PHE A 163 -3.78 24.42 -36.83
N SER A 164 -3.27 25.60 -37.20
CA SER A 164 -3.72 26.33 -38.40
C SER A 164 -3.53 25.55 -39.71
N VAL A 165 -2.68 24.52 -39.71
CA VAL A 165 -2.48 23.59 -40.84
C VAL A 165 -2.99 22.19 -40.45
N PRO A 166 -3.75 21.49 -41.31
CA PRO A 166 -4.19 20.12 -41.03
C PRO A 166 -2.99 19.17 -40.95
N ILE A 167 -2.59 18.79 -39.73
CA ILE A 167 -1.55 17.77 -39.51
C ILE A 167 -2.23 16.40 -39.51
N ALA A 168 -1.87 15.54 -40.46
CA ALA A 168 -2.32 14.15 -40.47
C ALA A 168 -1.68 13.37 -39.30
N LEU A 169 -2.51 13.02 -38.31
CA LEU A 169 -2.13 12.27 -37.12
C LEU A 169 -1.98 10.76 -37.40
N GLN A 170 -1.09 10.41 -38.32
CA GLN A 170 -0.96 9.02 -38.79
C GLN A 170 0.33 8.33 -38.36
N THR A 171 1.32 9.05 -37.82
CA THR A 171 2.60 8.47 -37.46
C THR A 171 3.02 8.82 -36.04
N LYS A 172 3.90 7.98 -35.48
CA LYS A 172 4.48 8.19 -34.15
C LYS A 172 5.23 9.52 -34.11
N GLU A 173 5.86 9.90 -35.22
CA GLU A 173 6.62 11.12 -35.41
C GLU A 173 5.72 12.36 -35.39
N THR A 174 4.52 12.32 -36.00
CA THR A 174 3.58 13.44 -35.93
C THR A 174 3.01 13.63 -34.53
N LEU A 175 2.83 12.54 -33.76
CA LEU A 175 2.47 12.61 -32.34
C LEU A 175 3.58 13.22 -31.48
N TRP A 176 4.85 12.86 -31.70
CA TRP A 176 5.98 13.46 -30.97
C TRP A 176 6.16 14.94 -31.29
N MET A 177 5.97 15.35 -32.55
CA MET A 177 6.03 16.74 -32.97
C MET A 177 4.95 17.58 -32.27
N LEU A 178 3.74 17.04 -32.18
CA LEU A 178 2.61 17.61 -31.45
C LEU A 178 2.90 17.78 -29.95
N LEU A 179 3.49 16.77 -29.33
CA LEU A 179 3.91 16.81 -27.93
C LEU A 179 4.93 17.94 -27.71
N ASN A 180 5.90 18.09 -28.63
CA ASN A 180 6.92 19.15 -28.57
C ASN A 180 6.38 20.57 -28.81
N ILE A 181 5.22 20.73 -29.45
CA ILE A 181 4.57 22.04 -29.61
C ILE A 181 3.73 22.39 -28.38
N LEU A 182 3.04 21.42 -27.78
CA LEU A 182 2.17 21.64 -26.62
C LEU A 182 2.93 21.74 -25.29
N LEU A 183 4.07 21.05 -25.15
CA LEU A 183 4.88 21.09 -23.93
C LEU A 183 5.46 22.50 -23.63
N PRO A 184 6.00 23.26 -24.59
CA PRO A 184 6.42 24.65 -24.39
C PRO A 184 5.27 25.58 -23.97
N VAL A 185 4.09 25.44 -24.58
CA VAL A 185 2.88 26.23 -24.20
C VAL A 185 2.52 26.00 -22.73
N SER A 186 2.71 24.78 -22.22
CA SER A 186 2.55 24.48 -20.79
C SER A 186 3.69 25.06 -19.91
N LYS A 187 4.91 25.19 -20.45
CA LYS A 187 6.11 25.68 -19.72
C LYS A 187 6.26 27.21 -19.69
N VAL A 188 5.66 27.96 -20.62
CA VAL A 188 5.60 29.44 -20.56
C VAL A 188 4.92 29.93 -19.26
N GLN A 189 4.15 29.06 -18.58
CA GLN A 189 3.54 29.34 -17.28
C GLN A 189 4.48 29.18 -16.07
N HIS A 190 5.73 28.75 -16.23
CA HIS A 190 6.71 28.64 -15.14
C HIS A 190 7.80 29.74 -15.17
N GLY A 191 7.84 30.56 -16.22
CA GLY A 191 8.84 31.63 -16.37
C GLY A 191 8.49 32.98 -15.72
N ILE A 192 7.27 33.16 -15.16
CA ILE A 192 6.83 34.44 -14.58
C ILE A 192 6.87 34.40 -13.03
N GLN A 193 7.63 33.50 -12.42
CA GLN A 193 7.82 33.46 -10.95
C GLN A 193 9.24 33.73 -10.47
N HIS A 194 10.10 34.28 -11.33
CA HIS A 194 11.37 34.88 -10.88
C HIS A 194 11.57 36.27 -11.50
N GLN A 195 10.85 37.24 -10.93
CA GLN A 195 11.32 38.60 -10.67
C GLN A 195 10.89 38.97 -9.26
#